data_AF-A0A2G5VQX1-F1
#
_entry.id   AF-A0A2G5VQX1-F1
#
_cell.length_a   1.000
_cell.length_b   1.000
_cell.length_c   1.000
_cell.angle_alpha   90.00
_cell.angle_beta   90.00
_cell.angle_gamma   90.00
#
_symmetry.space_group_name_H-M   'P 1'
#
loop_
_entity.id
_entity.type
_entity.pdbx_description
1 polymer ?
#
loop_
_entity_poly.entity_id
_entity_poly.type
_entity_poly.pdbx_seq_one_letter_code
_entity_poly.pdbx_strand_id
1 'polypeptide(L)'
;MASVEIAHTFHLGTKYSEALGAKFQGKPLDMCCFGIGVSRLLPATIDLLSVSDKALRLPRAISPFDAMIIVKKVSFQGGVEKKSREMSLKIA
;
A
#
# COMPACT_ATOMS: atom_id res chain seq x y z
N MET A 1 -4.65 7.71 -19.41
CA MET A 1 -3.80 7.32 -18.27
C MET A 1 -2.71 8.36 -18.16
N ALA A 2 -2.61 9.05 -17.02
CA ALA A 2 -1.59 10.08 -16.82
C ALA A 2 -0.28 9.41 -16.40
N SER A 3 0.85 9.89 -16.91
CA SER A 3 2.17 9.47 -16.45
C SER A 3 2.55 10.27 -15.21
N VAL A 4 3.11 9.61 -14.20
CA VAL A 4 3.59 10.24 -12.97
C VAL A 4 5.08 9.99 -12.84
N GLU A 5 5.86 11.07 -12.77
CA GLU A 5 7.29 10.98 -12.50
C GLU A 5 7.53 10.69 -11.01
N ILE A 6 8.05 9.49 -10.75
CA ILE A 6 8.34 8.98 -9.39
C ILE A 6 9.83 9.01 -9.07
N ALA A 7 10.70 9.11 -10.08
CA ALA A 7 12.15 9.09 -9.91
C ALA A 7 12.82 9.81 -11.07
N HIS A 8 13.99 10.38 -10.80
CA HIS A 8 14.83 11.01 -11.81
C HIS A 8 16.30 10.92 -11.43
N THR A 9 17.17 10.93 -12.43
CA THR A 9 18.63 10.90 -12.28
C THR A 9 19.23 12.08 -13.02
N PHE A 10 20.18 12.79 -12.41
CA PHE A 10 20.90 13.86 -13.08
C PHE A 10 22.40 13.58 -13.06
N HIS A 11 23.05 13.72 -14.22
CA HIS A 11 24.49 13.88 -14.29
C HIS A 11 24.82 15.35 -14.00
N LEU A 12 25.50 15.59 -12.89
CA LEU A 12 25.78 16.93 -12.38
C LEU A 12 27.12 17.48 -12.90
N GLY A 13 27.96 16.62 -13.49
CA GLY A 13 29.30 17.00 -13.90
C GLY A 13 30.13 17.44 -12.70
N THR A 14 30.92 18.48 -12.89
CA THR A 14 31.77 19.08 -11.86
C THR A 14 31.13 20.27 -11.13
N LYS A 15 29.85 20.58 -11.42
CA LYS A 15 29.15 21.79 -10.96
C LYS A 15 29.29 22.05 -9.45
N TYR A 16 29.09 21.01 -8.64
CA TYR A 16 29.17 21.11 -7.18
C TYR A 16 30.58 20.83 -6.65
N SER A 17 31.32 19.91 -7.26
CA SER A 17 32.67 19.57 -6.83
C SER A 17 33.65 20.75 -6.98
N GLU A 18 33.49 21.57 -8.03
CA GLU A 18 34.30 22.77 -8.22
C GLU A 18 34.00 23.82 -7.16
N ALA A 19 32.70 24.09 -6.92
CA ALA A 19 32.26 25.08 -5.95
C ALA A 19 32.60 24.70 -4.49
N LEU A 20 32.53 23.39 -4.16
CA LEU A 20 32.77 22.88 -2.81
C LEU A 20 34.22 22.43 -2.57
N GLY A 21 35.10 22.52 -3.57
CA GLY A 21 36.50 22.11 -3.46
C GLY A 21 36.71 20.59 -3.34
N ALA A 22 35.71 19.78 -3.70
CA ALA A 22 35.80 18.32 -3.66
C ALA A 22 36.64 17.82 -4.84
N LYS A 23 37.93 17.52 -4.58
CA LYS A 23 38.91 17.15 -5.60
C LYS A 23 39.63 15.85 -5.24
N PHE A 24 39.97 15.07 -6.26
CA PHE A 24 40.87 13.93 -6.17
C PHE A 24 42.05 14.13 -7.12
N GLN A 25 43.28 14.05 -6.60
CA GLN A 25 44.51 14.32 -7.37
C GLN A 25 44.47 15.65 -8.14
N GLY A 26 43.93 16.70 -7.52
CA GLY A 26 43.83 18.04 -8.10
C GLY A 26 42.70 18.23 -9.12
N LYS A 27 41.98 17.16 -9.51
CA LYS A 27 40.83 17.25 -10.43
C LYS A 27 39.50 17.26 -9.66
N PRO A 28 38.51 18.08 -10.05
CA PRO A 28 37.17 18.01 -9.47
C PRO A 28 36.55 16.64 -9.71
N LEU A 29 35.76 16.17 -8.74
CA LEU A 29 35.02 14.92 -8.87
C LEU A 29 33.87 15.05 -9.87
N ASP A 30 33.68 14.06 -10.73
CA ASP A 30 32.46 13.97 -11.55
C ASP A 30 31.30 13.43 -10.69
N MET A 31 30.16 14.11 -10.70
CA MET A 31 29.07 13.85 -9.77
C MET A 31 27.77 13.48 -10.48
N CYS A 32 27.00 12.60 -9.84
CA CYS A 32 25.64 12.25 -10.21
C CYS A 32 24.72 12.36 -8.99
N CYS A 33 23.43 12.58 -9.22
CA CYS A 33 22.41 12.42 -8.18
C CYS A 33 21.24 11.57 -8.68
N PHE A 34 20.62 10.88 -7.72
CA PHE A 34 19.51 9.97 -7.95
C PHE A 34 18.41 10.31 -6.93
N GLY A 35 17.21 10.61 -7.42
CA GLY A 35 16.07 10.96 -6.58
C GLY A 35 14.91 10.00 -6.81
N ILE A 36 14.31 9.49 -5.73
CA ILE A 36 13.09 8.70 -5.75
C ILE A 36 12.09 9.34 -4.79
N GLY A 37 10.90 9.66 -5.29
CA GLY A 37 9.80 10.22 -4.50
C GLY A 37 9.10 9.13 -3.69
N VAL A 38 9.66 8.74 -2.54
CA VAL A 38 9.11 7.65 -1.70
C VAL A 38 7.64 7.89 -1.34
N SER A 39 7.28 9.09 -0.88
CA SER A 39 5.89 9.42 -0.54
C SER A 39 4.97 9.51 -1.76
N ARG A 40 5.53 9.77 -2.95
CA ARG A 40 4.79 9.83 -4.22
C ARG A 40 4.58 8.43 -4.82
N LEU A 41 5.45 7.47 -4.48
CA LEU A 41 5.36 6.11 -4.99
C LEU A 41 4.06 5.42 -4.58
N LEU A 42 3.61 5.61 -3.34
CA LEU A 42 2.39 4.99 -2.83
C LEU A 42 1.13 5.42 -3.61
N PRO A 43 0.78 6.71 -3.71
CA PRO A 43 -0.39 7.13 -4.48
C PRO A 43 -0.25 6.79 -5.98
N ALA A 44 0.94 6.92 -6.57
CA ALA A 44 1.17 6.53 -7.96
C ALA A 44 0.90 5.04 -8.20
N THR A 45 1.28 4.17 -7.25
CA THR A 45 1.02 2.73 -7.33
C THR A 45 -0.47 2.44 -7.18
N ILE A 46 -1.15 3.14 -6.28
CA ILE A 46 -2.60 3.01 -6.05
C ILE A 46 -3.39 3.40 -7.30
N ASP A 47 -3.08 4.55 -7.89
CA ASP A 47 -3.74 5.07 -9.09
C ASP A 47 -3.52 4.14 -10.30
N LEU A 48 -2.36 3.49 -10.39
CA LEU A 48 -2.02 2.60 -11.51
C LEU A 48 -2.67 1.22 -11.38
N LEU A 49 -2.77 0.67 -10.16
CA LEU A 49 -3.11 -0.74 -9.96
C LEU A 49 -4.54 -0.97 -9.44
N SER A 50 -5.16 0.02 -8.81
CA SER A 50 -6.51 -0.11 -8.28
C SER A 50 -7.55 -0.09 -9.41
N VAL A 51 -8.54 -0.98 -9.34
CA VAL A 51 -9.51 -1.20 -10.42
C VAL A 51 -10.83 -0.44 -10.19
N SER A 52 -11.07 -0.01 -8.95
CA SER A 52 -12.22 0.84 -8.61
C SER A 52 -11.97 1.60 -7.31
N ASP A 53 -12.78 2.63 -7.06
CA ASP A 53 -12.72 3.45 -5.85
C ASP A 53 -13.03 2.69 -4.56
N LYS A 54 -13.54 1.46 -4.67
CA LYS A 54 -13.90 0.60 -3.54
C LYS A 54 -12.85 -0.47 -3.24
N ALA A 55 -11.80 -0.60 -4.07
CA ALA A 55 -10.84 -1.68 -3.95
C ALA A 55 -9.41 -1.19 -4.20
N LEU A 56 -8.64 -1.10 -3.11
CA LEU A 56 -7.21 -0.84 -3.13
C LEU A 56 -6.45 -2.09 -3.57
N ARG A 57 -5.55 -1.96 -4.54
CA ARG A 57 -4.60 -3.03 -4.89
C ARG A 57 -3.17 -2.55 -4.70
N LEU A 58 -2.47 -3.19 -3.77
CA LEU A 58 -1.05 -2.96 -3.54
C LEU A 58 -0.25 -4.22 -3.93
N PRO A 59 0.94 -4.08 -4.53
CA PRO A 59 1.90 -5.17 -4.66
C PRO A 59 2.32 -5.68 -3.28
N ARG A 60 2.61 -6.98 -3.19
CA ARG A 60 3.08 -7.63 -1.95
C ARG A 60 4.29 -6.94 -1.31
N ALA A 61 5.17 -6.36 -2.13
CA ALA A 61 6.37 -5.67 -1.65
C ALA A 61 6.10 -4.42 -0.81
N ILE A 62 4.93 -3.79 -0.97
CA ILE A 62 4.55 -2.56 -0.24
C ILE A 62 3.23 -2.70 0.52
N SER A 63 2.60 -3.89 0.49
CA SER A 63 1.41 -4.15 1.29
C SER A 63 1.78 -4.15 2.77
N PRO A 64 0.98 -3.53 3.65
CA PRO A 64 1.28 -3.50 5.08
C PRO A 64 1.23 -4.89 5.73
N PHE A 65 0.41 -5.79 5.17
CA PHE A 65 0.23 -7.17 5.61
C PHE A 65 -0.01 -8.06 4.39
N ASP A 66 0.46 -9.31 4.42
CA ASP A 66 0.19 -10.30 3.38
C ASP A 66 -1.27 -10.80 3.40
N ALA A 67 -1.91 -10.83 4.57
CA ALA A 67 -3.30 -11.26 4.75
C ALA A 67 -3.96 -10.55 5.94
N MET A 68 -5.29 -10.41 5.88
CA MET A 68 -6.11 -9.87 6.96
C MET A 68 -7.23 -10.86 7.29
N ILE A 69 -7.29 -11.29 8.56
CA ILE A 69 -8.33 -12.20 9.04
C ILE A 69 -9.48 -11.38 9.61
N ILE A 70 -10.68 -11.56 9.06
CA ILE A 70 -11.90 -10.91 9.53
C ILE A 70 -12.78 -11.95 10.21
N VAL A 71 -12.95 -11.83 11.52
CA VAL A 71 -13.85 -12.71 12.27
C VAL A 71 -15.26 -12.15 12.19
N LYS A 72 -16.17 -12.90 11.58
CA LYS A 72 -17.60 -12.55 11.58
C LYS A 72 -18.18 -12.90 12.95
N LYS A 73 -18.84 -11.93 13.59
CA LYS A 73 -19.64 -12.21 14.79
C LYS A 73 -20.73 -13.21 14.43
N VAL A 74 -20.69 -14.39 15.04
CA VAL A 74 -21.79 -15.35 14.98
C VAL A 74 -22.84 -14.88 15.99
N SER A 75 -23.88 -14.20 15.51
CA SER A 75 -25.08 -13.97 16.30
C SER A 75 -25.76 -15.33 16.50
N PHE A 76 -25.85 -15.80 17.74
CA PHE A 76 -26.71 -16.93 18.09
C PHE A 76 -28.16 -16.53 17.80
N GLN A 77 -28.73 -16.99 16.67
CA GLN A 77 -30.17 -17.05 16.49
C GLN A 77 -30.68 -18.22 17.35
N GLY A 78 -30.74 -17.98 18.65
CA GLY A 78 -31.42 -18.87 19.57
C GLY A 78 -32.90 -18.89 19.22
N GLY A 79 -33.33 -19.94 18.52
CA GLY A 79 -34.72 -20.37 18.55
C GLY A 79 -35.05 -20.84 19.96
N VAL A 80 -35.53 -19.93 20.81
CA VAL A 80 -36.13 -20.26 22.11
C VAL A 80 -37.53 -19.66 22.15
N GLU A 81 -38.47 -20.29 21.45
CA GLU A 81 -39.94 -20.20 21.57
C GLU A 81 -40.52 -20.82 20.28
N LYS A 82 -41.32 -21.89 20.21
CA LYS A 82 -42.27 -22.53 21.11
C LYS A 82 -42.36 -24.02 20.73
N LYS A 83 -41.76 -24.93 21.50
CA LYS A 83 -42.05 -26.38 21.41
C LYS A 83 -42.72 -26.90 22.69
N SER A 84 -43.55 -26.05 23.31
CA SER A 84 -44.30 -26.36 24.55
C SER A 84 -45.81 -26.53 24.33
N ARG A 85 -46.32 -26.42 23.09
CA ARG A 85 -47.77 -26.58 22.79
C ARG A 85 -48.15 -27.85 22.03
N GLU A 86 -47.18 -28.64 21.57
CA GLU A 86 -47.46 -29.83 20.75
C GLU A 86 -47.54 -31.15 21.55
N MET A 87 -47.17 -31.14 22.83
CA MET A 87 -47.19 -32.35 23.67
C MET A 87 -48.44 -32.49 24.58
N SER A 88 -49.34 -31.50 24.60
CA SER A 88 -50.57 -31.55 25.43
C SER A 88 -51.85 -31.90 24.65
N LEU A 89 -51.78 -32.03 23.32
CA LEU A 89 -52.94 -32.30 22.46
C LEU A 89 -52.98 -33.73 21.88
N LYS A 90 -52.11 -34.63 22.36
CA LYS A 90 -52.13 -36.07 22.00
C LYS A 90 -52.55 -36.99 23.15
N ILE A 91 -53.02 -36.44 24.28
CA ILE A 91 -53.50 -37.21 25.44
C ILE A 91 -54.89 -36.69 25.92
N ALA A 92 -55.68 -36.08 25.04
CA ALA A 92 -57.10 -35.80 25.30
C ALA A 92 -57.93 -36.23 24.09
#